data_AF-A0A7C1NV48-F1
#
_entry.id   AF-A0A7C1NV48-F1
#
_cell.length_a   1.000
_cell.length_b   1.000
_cell.length_c   1.000
_cell.angle_alpha   90.00
_cell.angle_beta   90.00
_cell.angle_gamma   90.00
#
_symmetry.space_group_name_H-M   'P 1'
#
loop_
_entity.id
_entity.type
_entity.pdbx_description
1 polymer ?
#
loop_
_entity_poly.entity_id
_entity_poly.type
_entity_poly.pdbx_seq_one_letter_code
_entity_poly.pdbx_strand_id
1 'polypeptide(L)'
;LQAVDRASVADELWIAARISAKGKGRESDKRYRDLCRRLGIGMLGVADNGTVNVIVASVTPMPRTNPKRRSRLMREHQKRRGDPAVGGSTRTPLMTAYRQQALGCAAALATGPLKVRDVRASVPEAGKILQANVYGWFERVDRGVYGLTPAGLEALARWQDGEAR
;
A
#
# COMPACT_ATOMS: atom_id res chain seq x y z
N LEU A 1 7.18 -23.70 11.79
CA LEU A 1 7.67 -23.61 10.38
C LEU A 1 9.07 -24.22 10.40
N GLN A 2 9.31 -25.37 9.75
CA GLN A 2 10.47 -26.24 10.07
C GLN A 2 11.86 -25.58 10.15
N ALA A 3 12.16 -24.59 9.30
CA ALA A 3 13.44 -23.87 9.35
C ALA A 3 13.48 -22.82 10.48
N VAL A 4 12.37 -22.14 10.75
CA VAL A 4 12.25 -21.17 11.84
C VAL A 4 12.36 -21.87 13.19
N ASP A 5 11.70 -23.02 13.35
CA ASP A 5 11.72 -23.78 14.60
C ASP A 5 13.16 -24.25 14.92
N ARG A 6 13.94 -24.62 13.89
CA ARG A 6 15.35 -25.03 14.00
C ARG A 6 16.33 -23.87 14.16
N ALA A 7 15.91 -22.62 13.95
CA ALA A 7 16.79 -21.45 14.08
C ALA A 7 17.17 -21.16 15.53
N SER A 8 16.44 -21.75 16.47
CA SER A 8 16.75 -21.66 17.90
C SER A 8 17.94 -22.53 18.34
N VAL A 9 18.36 -23.50 17.53
CA VAL A 9 19.35 -24.53 17.92
C VAL A 9 20.51 -24.68 16.93
N ALA A 10 20.57 -23.86 15.88
CA ALA A 10 21.62 -23.91 14.86
C ALA A 10 22.00 -22.50 14.41
N ASP A 11 23.31 -22.23 14.30
CA ASP A 11 23.85 -20.96 13.84
C ASP A 11 23.72 -20.78 12.32
N GLU A 12 23.67 -21.91 11.59
CA GLU A 12 23.54 -21.91 10.14
C GLU A 12 22.43 -22.86 9.69
N LEU A 13 21.47 -22.32 8.95
CA LEU A 13 20.31 -23.06 8.45
C LEU A 13 20.21 -23.02 6.94
N TRP A 14 19.88 -24.17 6.38
CA TRP A 14 19.67 -24.36 4.96
C TRP A 14 18.32 -25.01 4.70
N ILE A 15 17.63 -24.52 3.68
CA ILE A 15 16.46 -25.20 3.11
C ILE A 15 16.81 -25.74 1.74
N ALA A 16 16.43 -26.98 1.47
CA ALA A 16 16.52 -27.57 0.15
C ALA A 16 15.17 -27.46 -0.56
N ALA A 17 15.19 -26.95 -1.79
CA ALA A 17 14.05 -26.93 -2.68
C ALA A 17 14.42 -27.69 -3.95
N ARG A 18 13.55 -28.60 -4.38
CA ARG A 18 13.68 -29.22 -5.71
C ARG A 18 13.56 -28.13 -6.78
N ILE A 19 14.50 -28.09 -7.71
CA ILE A 19 14.46 -27.14 -8.84
C ILE A 19 13.29 -27.52 -9.75
N SER A 20 12.36 -26.59 -9.96
CA SER A 20 11.24 -26.81 -10.86
C SER A 20 11.73 -26.84 -12.30
N ALA A 21 11.46 -27.93 -13.02
CA ALA A 21 11.70 -28.04 -14.46
C ALA A 21 11.05 -26.90 -15.28
N LYS A 22 9.93 -26.34 -14.79
CA LYS A 22 9.20 -25.23 -15.42
C LYS A 22 9.60 -23.84 -14.92
N GLY A 23 10.62 -23.73 -14.06
CA GLY A 23 11.09 -22.45 -13.49
C GLY A 23 10.11 -21.69 -12.59
N LYS A 24 9.02 -22.33 -12.13
CA LYS A 24 7.96 -21.71 -11.31
C LYS A 24 7.95 -22.21 -9.86
N GLY A 25 9.01 -22.83 -9.39
CA GLY A 25 9.10 -23.31 -8.03
C GLY A 25 9.47 -22.20 -7.03
N ARG A 26 9.47 -22.54 -5.74
CA ARG A 26 9.78 -21.59 -4.66
C ARG A 26 11.22 -21.07 -4.74
N GLU A 27 12.11 -21.85 -5.33
CA GLU A 27 13.50 -21.52 -5.57
C GLU A 27 13.67 -20.33 -6.53
N SER A 28 12.73 -20.13 -7.46
CA SER A 28 12.74 -18.99 -8.38
C SER A 28 11.94 -17.78 -7.86
N ASP A 29 10.96 -17.98 -6.96
CA ASP A 29 10.15 -16.90 -6.40
C ASP A 29 11.02 -15.90 -5.61
N LYS A 30 11.08 -14.67 -6.11
CA LYS A 30 11.81 -13.56 -5.48
C LYS A 30 11.36 -13.31 -4.04
N ARG A 31 10.06 -13.43 -3.74
CA ARG A 31 9.51 -13.20 -2.40
C ARG A 31 10.04 -14.22 -1.41
N TYR A 32 10.12 -15.49 -1.84
CA TYR A 32 10.62 -16.57 -1.01
C TYR A 32 12.13 -16.43 -0.77
N ARG A 33 12.91 -16.11 -1.80
CA ARG A 33 14.34 -15.82 -1.65
C ARG A 33 14.61 -14.60 -0.76
N ASP A 34 13.84 -13.53 -0.91
CA ASP A 34 13.96 -12.33 -0.08
C ASP A 34 13.59 -12.61 1.39
N LEU A 35 12.64 -13.51 1.64
CA LEU A 35 12.31 -13.97 2.99
C LEU A 35 13.50 -14.72 3.61
N CYS A 36 14.07 -15.69 2.89
CA CYS A 36 15.26 -16.43 3.34
C CYS A 36 16.43 -15.49 3.68
N ARG A 37 16.72 -14.50 2.82
CA ARG A 37 17.75 -13.48 3.09
C ARG A 37 17.48 -12.65 4.35
N ARG A 38 16.21 -12.30 4.62
CA ARG A 38 15.83 -11.52 5.81
C ARG A 38 15.94 -12.33 7.09
N LEU A 39 15.77 -13.63 7.00
CA LEU A 39 15.85 -14.57 8.12
C LEU A 39 17.26 -15.16 8.31
N GLY A 40 18.22 -14.88 7.43
CA GLY A 40 19.55 -15.50 7.48
C GLY A 40 19.54 -17.00 7.15
N ILE A 41 18.57 -17.45 6.35
CA ILE A 41 18.41 -18.86 5.99
C ILE A 41 18.94 -19.06 4.56
N GLY A 42 19.87 -20.00 4.41
CA GLY A 42 20.40 -20.41 3.11
C GLY A 42 19.39 -21.24 2.32
N MET A 43 19.50 -21.23 1.00
CA MET A 43 18.63 -21.99 0.10
C MET A 43 19.45 -22.75 -0.93
N LEU A 44 19.24 -24.05 -0.96
CA LEU A 44 19.80 -24.97 -1.94
C LEU A 44 18.73 -25.35 -2.96
N GLY A 45 19.07 -25.29 -4.24
CA GLY A 45 18.31 -25.89 -5.33
C GLY A 45 18.86 -27.28 -5.63
N VAL A 46 18.03 -28.30 -5.55
CA VAL A 46 18.39 -29.68 -5.90
C VAL A 46 17.69 -30.06 -7.20
N ALA A 47 18.46 -30.30 -8.26
CA ALA A 47 17.95 -30.76 -9.55
C ALA A 47 17.69 -32.28 -9.55
N ASP A 48 16.86 -32.74 -10.49
CA ASP A 48 16.50 -34.16 -10.62
C ASP A 48 17.71 -35.05 -10.97
N ASN A 49 18.75 -34.46 -11.57
CA ASN A 49 20.02 -35.14 -11.86
C ASN A 49 20.99 -35.15 -10.67
N GLY A 50 20.55 -34.72 -9.48
CA GLY A 50 21.37 -34.66 -8.26
C GLY A 50 22.28 -33.43 -8.14
N THR A 51 22.29 -32.52 -9.12
CA THR A 51 23.06 -31.28 -9.02
C THR A 51 22.48 -30.37 -7.94
N VAL A 52 23.35 -29.87 -7.05
CA VAL A 52 23.00 -28.93 -5.99
C VAL A 52 23.60 -27.57 -6.29
N ASN A 53 22.76 -26.53 -6.26
CA ASN A 53 23.18 -25.14 -6.47
C ASN A 53 22.78 -24.27 -5.28
N VAL A 54 23.67 -23.38 -4.83
CA VAL A 54 23.35 -22.36 -3.84
C VAL A 54 22.58 -21.22 -4.49
N ILE A 55 21.34 -21.01 -4.06
CA ILE A 55 20.45 -19.98 -4.60
C ILE A 55 20.43 -18.74 -3.69
N VAL A 56 20.51 -18.97 -2.38
CA VAL A 56 20.66 -17.94 -1.35
C VAL A 56 21.72 -18.45 -0.37
N ALA A 57 22.76 -17.67 -0.10
CA ALA A 57 23.73 -18.01 0.94
C ALA A 57 23.12 -17.80 2.33
N SER A 58 23.50 -18.61 3.31
CA SER A 58 23.06 -18.48 4.72
C SER A 58 23.34 -17.08 5.27
N VAL A 59 24.53 -16.55 5.00
CA VAL A 59 24.90 -15.17 5.32
C VAL A 59 24.81 -14.31 4.05
N THR A 60 23.60 -13.86 3.71
CA THR A 60 23.39 -12.93 2.58
C THR A 60 23.08 -11.52 3.09
N PRO A 61 23.65 -10.45 2.50
CA PRO A 61 23.24 -9.08 2.79
C PRO A 61 21.72 -8.91 2.68
N MET A 62 21.13 -8.18 3.64
CA MET A 62 19.69 -7.94 3.63
C MET A 62 19.24 -7.34 2.29
N PRO A 63 18.08 -7.75 1.74
CA PRO A 63 17.55 -7.14 0.52
C PRO A 63 17.42 -5.63 0.71
N ARG A 64 17.87 -4.87 -0.29
CA ARG A 64 17.81 -3.41 -0.29
C ARG A 64 16.41 -2.93 0.11
N THR A 65 16.34 -2.10 1.14
CA THR A 65 15.08 -1.47 1.53
C THR A 65 14.65 -0.46 0.46
N ASN A 66 13.36 -0.13 0.44
CA ASN A 66 12.84 0.92 -0.45
C ASN A 66 12.58 2.19 0.37
N PRO A 67 13.59 3.07 0.54
CA PRO A 67 13.46 4.27 1.37
C PRO A 67 12.39 5.22 0.83
N LYS A 68 12.25 5.33 -0.50
CA LYS A 68 11.22 6.17 -1.13
C LYS A 68 9.81 5.71 -0.74
N ARG A 69 9.54 4.40 -0.78
CA ARG A 69 8.25 3.82 -0.35
C ARG A 69 8.03 4.02 1.15
N ARG A 70 9.07 3.81 1.97
CA ARG A 70 9.01 4.05 3.43
C ARG A 70 8.62 5.49 3.74
N SER A 71 9.33 6.47 3.17
CA SER A 71 9.04 7.88 3.40
C SER A 71 7.66 8.28 2.88
N ARG A 72 7.17 7.68 1.78
CA ARG A 72 5.82 7.93 1.27
C ARG A 72 4.76 7.42 2.25
N LEU A 73 4.92 6.20 2.77
CA LEU A 73 4.01 5.61 3.76
C LEU A 73 3.99 6.45 5.05
N MET A 74 5.16 6.83 5.56
CA MET A 74 5.26 7.67 6.76
C MET A 74 4.60 9.03 6.57
N ARG A 75 4.81 9.68 5.43
CA ARG A 75 4.14 10.96 5.12
C ARG A 75 2.63 10.83 4.99
N GLU A 76 2.14 9.73 4.43
CA GLU A 76 0.70 9.49 4.33
C GLU A 76 0.10 9.30 5.73
N HIS A 77 0.72 8.44 6.54
CA HIS A 77 0.26 8.17 7.91
C HIS A 77 0.27 9.46 8.77
N GLN A 78 1.36 10.23 8.73
CA GLN A 78 1.47 11.50 9.48
C GLN A 78 0.42 12.55 9.09
N LYS A 79 -0.03 12.54 7.84
CA LYS A 79 -1.06 13.47 7.35
C LYS A 79 -2.47 12.99 7.61
N ARG A 80 -2.65 11.71 7.93
CA ARG A 80 -3.96 11.13 8.20
C ARG A 80 -4.41 11.59 9.59
N ARG A 81 -5.62 12.14 9.67
CA ARG A 81 -6.22 12.55 10.93
C ARG A 81 -7.04 11.39 11.49
N GLY A 82 -6.71 10.92 12.69
CA GLY A 82 -7.35 9.74 13.31
C GLY A 82 -7.05 8.43 12.59
N ASP A 83 -7.57 7.33 13.15
CA ASP A 83 -7.52 6.01 12.53
C ASP A 83 -8.94 5.40 12.43
N PRO A 84 -9.73 5.80 11.42
CA PRO A 84 -11.09 5.30 11.27
C PRO A 84 -11.14 3.89 10.67
N ALA A 85 -9.99 3.24 10.43
CA ALA A 85 -9.96 1.89 9.88
C ALA A 85 -9.97 0.86 11.01
N VAL A 86 -11.14 0.34 11.35
CA VAL A 86 -11.24 -0.83 12.24
C VAL A 86 -10.56 -2.02 11.55
N GLY A 87 -9.53 -2.59 12.21
CA GLY A 87 -8.82 -3.75 11.72
C GLY A 87 -9.76 -4.91 11.40
N GLY A 88 -9.48 -5.65 10.33
CA GLY A 88 -10.32 -6.78 9.91
C GLY A 88 -11.50 -6.42 8.99
N SER A 89 -11.75 -5.13 8.74
CA SER A 89 -12.77 -4.72 7.76
C SER A 89 -12.35 -5.12 6.33
N THR A 90 -12.93 -6.18 5.80
CA THR A 90 -12.84 -6.55 4.38
C THR A 90 -13.89 -5.81 3.56
N ARG A 91 -13.55 -5.43 2.32
CA ARG A 91 -14.42 -4.79 1.31
C ARG A 91 -14.80 -3.31 1.55
N THR A 92 -14.40 -2.70 2.66
CA THR A 92 -14.55 -1.24 2.85
C THR A 92 -13.32 -0.51 2.32
N PRO A 93 -13.47 0.57 1.52
CA PRO A 93 -12.33 1.34 1.04
C PRO A 93 -11.51 1.93 2.20
N LEU A 94 -10.19 1.71 2.23
CA LEU A 94 -9.32 2.17 3.33
C LEU A 94 -9.24 3.70 3.40
N MET A 95 -9.56 4.31 4.54
CA MET A 95 -9.40 5.77 4.71
C MET A 95 -7.92 6.16 4.67
N THR A 96 -7.57 7.07 3.76
CA THR A 96 -6.21 7.61 3.60
C THR A 96 -6.22 9.11 3.78
N ALA A 97 -5.06 9.71 4.05
CA ALA A 97 -4.93 11.17 4.13
C ALA A 97 -5.41 11.87 2.84
N TYR A 98 -5.16 11.26 1.67
CA TYR A 98 -5.65 11.78 0.40
C TYR A 98 -7.17 11.76 0.33
N ARG A 99 -7.81 10.66 0.76
CA ARG A 99 -9.28 10.57 0.77
C ARG A 99 -9.90 11.57 1.76
N GLN A 100 -9.32 11.76 2.93
CA GLN A 100 -9.79 12.77 3.89
C GLN A 100 -9.76 14.18 3.27
N GLN A 101 -8.67 14.53 2.57
CA GLN A 101 -8.61 15.80 1.86
C GLN A 101 -9.62 15.89 0.71
N ALA A 102 -9.83 14.81 -0.04
CA ALA A 102 -10.85 14.76 -1.09
C ALA A 102 -12.27 14.90 -0.52
N LEU A 103 -12.57 14.27 0.63
CA LEU A 103 -13.83 14.45 1.33
C LEU A 103 -13.99 15.88 1.86
N GLY A 104 -12.92 16.51 2.34
CA GLY A 104 -12.93 17.93 2.71
C GLY A 104 -13.26 18.84 1.52
N CYS A 105 -12.70 18.55 0.33
CA CYS A 105 -13.08 19.25 -0.90
C CYS A 105 -14.55 18.99 -1.27
N ALA A 106 -15.02 17.75 -1.14
CA ALA A 106 -16.40 17.38 -1.43
C ALA A 106 -17.39 18.09 -0.50
N ALA A 107 -17.08 18.15 0.80
CA ALA A 107 -17.87 18.88 1.79
C ALA A 107 -17.94 20.38 1.47
N ALA A 108 -16.83 20.99 1.05
CA ALA A 108 -16.82 22.40 0.65
C ALA A 108 -17.67 22.68 -0.60
N LEU A 109 -17.78 21.70 -1.51
CA LEU A 109 -18.55 21.80 -2.75
C LEU A 109 -20.00 21.32 -2.61
N ALA A 110 -20.41 20.82 -1.44
CA ALA A 110 -21.74 20.24 -1.22
C ALA A 110 -22.86 21.26 -1.39
N THR A 111 -22.61 22.53 -1.07
CA THR A 111 -23.58 23.63 -1.21
C THR A 111 -23.60 24.25 -2.61
N GLY A 112 -22.69 23.85 -3.49
CA GLY A 112 -22.63 24.31 -4.88
C GLY A 112 -21.19 24.49 -5.41
N PRO A 113 -21.06 24.80 -6.71
CA PRO A 113 -19.75 24.96 -7.35
C PRO A 113 -18.96 26.15 -6.78
N LEU A 114 -17.67 25.94 -6.46
CA LEU A 114 -16.78 26.97 -5.94
C LEU A 114 -15.51 27.12 -6.76
N LYS A 115 -14.86 28.28 -6.65
CA LYS A 115 -13.52 28.48 -7.19
C LYS A 115 -12.50 27.69 -6.37
N VAL A 116 -11.47 27.17 -7.04
CA VAL A 116 -10.36 26.44 -6.38
C VAL A 116 -9.74 27.25 -5.24
N ARG A 117 -9.67 28.57 -5.37
CA ARG A 117 -9.16 29.46 -4.31
C ARG A 117 -9.96 29.36 -3.03
N ASP A 118 -11.27 29.27 -3.13
CA ASP A 118 -12.16 29.30 -1.97
C ASP A 118 -12.15 27.92 -1.27
N VAL A 119 -12.07 26.83 -2.04
CA VAL A 119 -11.86 25.47 -1.49
C VAL A 119 -10.49 25.34 -0.82
N ARG A 120 -9.47 26.06 -1.30
CA ARG A 120 -8.12 26.06 -0.68
C ARG A 120 -8.09 26.62 0.73
N ALA A 121 -9.07 27.45 1.11
CA ALA A 121 -9.16 28.00 2.46
C ALA A 121 -9.35 26.89 3.51
N SER A 122 -10.08 25.82 3.18
CA SER A 122 -10.27 24.66 4.05
C SER A 122 -9.32 23.50 3.73
N VAL A 123 -8.96 23.31 2.45
CA VAL A 123 -8.08 22.21 2.00
C VAL A 123 -6.92 22.74 1.15
N PRO A 124 -5.72 22.93 1.71
CA PRO A 124 -4.60 23.56 1.00
C PRO A 124 -4.21 22.88 -0.33
N GLU A 125 -4.32 21.56 -0.41
CA GLU A 125 -4.00 20.76 -1.61
C GLU A 125 -5.18 20.62 -2.59
N ALA A 126 -6.29 21.35 -2.39
CA ALA A 126 -7.52 21.22 -3.18
C ALA A 126 -7.28 21.28 -4.69
N GLY A 127 -6.41 22.19 -5.15
CA GLY A 127 -6.14 22.34 -6.58
C GLY A 127 -5.61 21.06 -7.24
N LYS A 128 -4.70 20.34 -6.57
CA LYS A 128 -4.17 19.06 -7.10
C LYS A 128 -5.22 17.95 -7.04
N ILE A 129 -6.04 17.94 -5.99
CA ILE A 129 -7.09 16.92 -5.78
C ILE A 129 -8.20 17.06 -6.82
N LEU A 130 -8.73 18.28 -6.99
CA LEU A 130 -9.79 18.59 -7.94
C LEU A 130 -9.34 18.33 -9.39
N GLN A 131 -8.09 18.65 -9.72
CA GLN A 131 -7.55 18.39 -11.05
C GLN A 131 -7.28 16.91 -11.31
N ALA A 132 -6.69 16.19 -10.34
CA ALA A 132 -6.39 14.77 -10.51
C ALA A 132 -7.64 13.90 -10.54
N ASN A 133 -8.70 14.32 -9.84
CA ASN A 133 -10.02 13.68 -9.79
C ASN A 133 -9.98 12.15 -9.71
N VAL A 134 -9.10 11.61 -8.86
CA VAL A 134 -8.78 10.16 -8.80
C VAL A 134 -10.02 9.28 -8.60
N TYR A 135 -11.03 9.81 -7.92
CA TYR A 135 -12.28 9.09 -7.62
C TYR A 135 -13.45 9.46 -8.53
N GLY A 136 -13.31 10.42 -9.44
CA GLY A 136 -14.43 10.90 -10.26
C GLY A 136 -15.49 11.71 -9.50
N TRP A 137 -15.17 12.23 -8.31
CA TRP A 137 -16.11 12.97 -7.45
C TRP A 137 -16.36 14.40 -7.90
N PHE A 138 -15.45 14.97 -8.70
CA PHE A 138 -15.49 16.37 -9.07
C PHE A 138 -15.69 16.54 -10.57
N GLU A 139 -16.32 17.64 -10.93
CA GLU A 139 -16.44 18.06 -12.32
C GLU A 139 -16.04 19.53 -12.45
N ARG A 140 -15.48 19.89 -13.60
CA ARG A 140 -15.09 21.26 -13.88
C ARG A 140 -16.25 21.95 -14.58
N VAL A 141 -16.90 22.87 -13.86
CA VAL A 141 -18.06 23.63 -14.36
C VAL A 141 -17.61 24.82 -15.20
N ASP A 142 -16.51 25.47 -14.79
CA ASP A 142 -15.91 26.59 -15.53
C ASP A 142 -14.38 26.66 -15.25
N ARG A 143 -13.69 27.65 -15.80
CA ARG A 143 -12.26 27.88 -15.57
C ARG A 143 -11.96 28.13 -14.09
N GLY A 144 -11.44 27.09 -13.45
CA GLY A 144 -11.07 27.13 -12.04
C GLY A 144 -12.26 27.06 -11.09
N VAL A 145 -13.45 26.69 -11.59
CA VAL A 145 -14.66 26.43 -10.80
C VAL A 145 -14.98 24.96 -10.90
N TYR A 146 -15.17 24.31 -9.76
CA TYR A 146 -15.45 22.89 -9.67
C TYR A 146 -16.77 22.67 -8.94
N GLY A 147 -17.53 21.68 -9.39
CA GLY A 147 -18.72 21.16 -8.74
C GLY A 147 -18.51 19.71 -8.30
N LEU A 148 -19.52 19.17 -7.63
CA LEU A 148 -19.54 17.80 -7.16
C LEU A 148 -20.44 16.94 -8.06
N THR A 149 -19.95 15.78 -8.48
CA THR A 149 -20.73 14.83 -9.27
C THR A 149 -21.69 14.05 -8.36
N PRO A 150 -22.69 13.34 -8.91
CA PRO A 150 -23.55 12.44 -8.12
C PRO A 150 -22.75 11.42 -7.30
N ALA A 151 -21.69 10.86 -7.88
CA ALA A 151 -20.79 9.93 -7.18
C ALA A 151 -20.03 10.60 -6.02
N GLY A 152 -19.69 11.89 -6.14
CA GLY A 152 -19.09 12.67 -5.07
C GLY A 152 -20.05 12.94 -3.91
N LEU A 153 -21.33 13.23 -4.22
CA LEU A 153 -22.39 13.40 -3.20
C LEU A 153 -22.64 12.10 -2.43
N GLU A 154 -22.78 10.97 -3.14
CA GLU A 154 -22.94 9.65 -2.52
C GLU A 154 -21.74 9.28 -1.62
N ALA A 155 -20.53 9.59 -2.08
CA ALA A 155 -19.33 9.34 -1.30
C ALA A 155 -19.30 10.21 -0.03
N LEU A 156 -19.68 11.49 -0.13
CA LEU A 156 -19.74 12.36 1.03
C LEU A 156 -20.74 11.83 2.07
N ALA A 157 -21.95 11.46 1.65
CA ALA A 157 -22.97 10.88 2.53
C ALA A 157 -22.47 9.60 3.22
N ARG A 158 -21.88 8.67 2.46
CA ARG A 158 -21.35 7.40 2.99
C ARG A 158 -20.35 7.59 4.13
N TRP A 159 -19.52 8.62 4.06
CA TRP A 159 -18.44 8.83 5.02
C TRP A 159 -18.80 9.81 6.15
N GLN A 160 -19.79 10.68 5.97
CA GLN A 160 -20.34 11.50 7.06
C GLN A 160 -21.06 10.63 8.11
N ASP A 161 -21.80 9.61 7.69
CA ASP A 161 -22.46 8.67 8.61
C ASP A 161 -21.49 7.78 9.38
N GLY A 162 -20.26 7.62 8.88
CA GLY A 162 -19.22 6.79 9.49
C GLY A 162 -18.39 7.48 10.58
N GLU A 163 -18.35 8.83 10.63
CA GLU A 163 -17.69 9.59 11.70
C GLU A 163 -18.54 9.67 12.99
N ALA A 164 -19.83 9.33 12.92
CA ALA A 164 -20.77 9.38 14.03
C ALA A 164 -20.95 8.06 14.80
N ARG A 165 -20.13 7.03 14.52
CA ARG A 165 -20.16 5.73 15.22
C ARG A 165 -18.83 5.39 15.88
#